data_AF-A0A971N9N7-F1
#
_entry.id   AF-A0A971N9N7-F1
#
_cell.length_a   1.000
_cell.length_b   1.000
_cell.length_c   1.000
_cell.angle_alpha   90.00
_cell.angle_beta   90.00
_cell.angle_gamma   90.00
#
_symmetry.space_group_name_H-M   'P 1'
#
loop_
_entity.id
_entity.type
_entity.pdbx_description
1 polymer ?
#
loop_
_entity_poly.entity_id
_entity_poly.type
_entity_poly.pdbx_seq_one_letter_code
_entity_poly.pdbx_strand_id
1 'polypeptide(L)' 'MSRAFVKEDDGERGNLISDIQHRESKVEWLRIQEKKLDTLLNDPKSKKIKPETLERWIKETREDIEKTRNELGYRD' A
#
# COMPACT_ATOMS: atom_id res chain seq x y z
N MET A 1 30.08 -42.13 -1.46
CA MET A 1 30.92 -41.01 -1.92
C MET A 1 30.00 -39.96 -2.56
N SER A 2 29.77 -38.88 -1.80
CA SER A 2 29.35 -37.50 -2.10
C SER A 2 28.35 -37.12 -3.20
N ARG A 3 27.29 -36.39 -2.76
CA ARG A 3 26.82 -35.02 -3.11
C ARG A 3 25.29 -35.01 -3.00
N ALA A 4 24.65 -34.13 -2.23
CA ALA A 4 24.58 -32.71 -2.52
C ALA A 4 24.42 -31.86 -1.25
N PHE A 5 25.02 -30.67 -1.33
CA PHE A 5 24.94 -29.59 -0.37
C PHE A 5 23.47 -29.22 -0.08
N VAL A 6 23.05 -29.31 1.18
CA VAL A 6 21.90 -28.55 1.66
C VAL A 6 22.40 -27.12 1.82
N LYS A 7 22.03 -26.24 0.89
CA LYS A 7 22.17 -24.80 1.08
C LYS A 7 21.12 -24.39 2.11
N GLU A 8 21.50 -24.35 3.37
CA GLU A 8 20.69 -23.79 4.46
C GLU A 8 20.62 -22.25 4.42
N ASP A 9 21.22 -21.60 3.41
CA ASP A 9 21.39 -20.14 3.32
C ASP A 9 20.31 -19.41 2.48
N ASP A 10 19.43 -20.14 1.78
CA ASP A 10 18.43 -19.53 0.87
C ASP A 10 17.14 -19.07 1.59
N GLY A 11 16.91 -19.50 2.83
CA GLY A 11 15.71 -19.15 3.61
C GLY A 11 15.70 -17.69 4.08
N GLU A 12 16.82 -17.21 4.63
CA GLU A 12 16.94 -15.83 5.11
C GLU A 12 16.90 -14.82 3.94
N ARG A 13 17.57 -15.14 2.84
CA ARG A 13 17.53 -14.32 1.62
C ARG A 13 16.14 -14.29 0.98
N GLY A 14 15.41 -15.40 1.00
CA GLY A 14 14.02 -15.47 0.53
C GLY A 14 13.07 -14.60 1.36
N ASN A 15 13.23 -14.63 2.68
CA ASN A 15 12.45 -13.79 3.60
C ASN A 15 12.70 -12.30 3.36
N LEU A 16 13.98 -11.89 3.20
CA LEU A 16 14.33 -10.50 2.90
C LEU A 16 13.73 -10.00 1.57
N ILE A 17 13.76 -10.82 0.52
CA ILE A 17 13.16 -10.46 -0.78
C ILE A 17 11.64 -10.34 -0.66
N SER A 18 11.01 -11.26 0.09
CA SER A 18 9.57 -11.21 0.37
C SER A 18 9.18 -9.93 1.10
N ASP A 19 9.95 -9.53 2.11
CA ASP A 19 9.69 -8.30 2.88
C ASP A 19 9.83 -7.04 2.01
N ILE A 20 10.83 -7.00 1.11
CA ILE A 20 11.02 -5.91 0.16
C ILE A 20 9.82 -5.82 -0.79
N GLN A 21 9.42 -6.93 -1.41
CA GLN A 21 8.29 -6.96 -2.35
C GLN A 21 6.97 -6.57 -1.68
N HIS A 22 6.77 -7.01 -0.44
CA HIS A 22 5.61 -6.62 0.36
C HIS A 22 5.59 -5.12 0.64
N ARG A 23 6.75 -4.55 1.01
CA ARG A 23 6.89 -3.10 1.22
C ARG A 23 6.64 -2.31 -0.06
N GLU A 24 7.21 -2.74 -1.19
CA GLU A 24 7.01 -2.09 -2.49
C GLU A 24 5.53 -2.14 -2.91
N SER A 25 4.86 -3.27 -2.70
CA SER A 25 3.43 -3.41 -2.98
C SER A 25 2.58 -2.47 -2.13
N LYS A 26 2.93 -2.29 -0.85
CA LYS A 26 2.27 -1.30 0.02
C LYS A 26 2.52 0.14 -0.41
N VAL A 27 3.72 0.47 -0.87
CA VAL A 27 4.04 1.80 -1.40
C VAL A 27 3.22 2.08 -2.66
N GLU A 28 3.11 1.11 -3.57
CA GLU A 28 2.30 1.27 -4.78
C GLU A 28 0.80 1.39 -4.45
N TRP A 29 0.31 0.57 -3.53
CA TRP A 29 -1.05 0.68 -3.02
C TRP A 29 -1.32 2.07 -2.43
N LEU A 30 -0.39 2.61 -1.64
CA LEU A 30 -0.51 3.93 -1.05
C LEU A 30 -0.65 5.02 -2.13
N ARG A 31 0.19 4.98 -3.17
CA ARG A 31 0.11 5.91 -4.31
C ARG A 31 -1.24 5.85 -5.03
N ILE A 32 -1.79 4.65 -5.19
CA ILE A 32 -3.11 4.46 -5.80
C ILE A 32 -4.19 5.11 -4.93
N GLN A 33 -4.15 4.94 -3.60
CA GLN A 33 -5.12 5.59 -2.70
C GLN A 33 -4.98 7.11 -2.70
N GLU A 34 -3.75 7.64 -2.72
CA GLU A 34 -3.51 9.08 -2.79
C GLU A 34 -4.07 9.68 -4.09
N LYS A 35 -3.89 8.99 -5.23
CA LYS A 35 -4.49 9.40 -6.50
C LYS A 35 -6.02 9.31 -6.48
N LYS A 36 -6.58 8.29 -5.83
CA LYS A 36 -8.03 8.16 -5.63
C LYS A 36 -8.56 9.33 -4.79
N LEU A 37 -7.88 9.67 -3.69
CA LEU A 37 -8.25 10.80 -2.84
C LEU A 37 -8.22 12.12 -3.63
N ASP A 38 -7.17 12.34 -4.41
CA ASP A 38 -7.07 13.52 -5.29
C ASP A 38 -8.24 13.59 -6.29
N THR A 39 -8.59 12.46 -6.92
CA THR A 39 -9.75 12.38 -7.82
C THR A 39 -11.06 12.70 -7.09
N LEU A 40 -11.26 12.17 -5.88
CA LEU A 40 -12.47 12.44 -5.09
C LEU A 40 -12.59 13.93 -4.73
N LEU A 41 -11.48 14.62 -4.49
CA LEU A 41 -11.45 16.03 -4.10
C LEU A 41 -11.55 16.99 -5.30
N ASN A 42 -10.89 16.66 -6.41
CA ASN A 42 -10.62 17.62 -7.48
C ASN A 42 -11.32 17.28 -8.82
N ASP A 43 -11.72 16.03 -9.06
CA ASP A 43 -12.32 15.65 -10.35
C ASP A 43 -13.76 16.22 -10.48
N PRO A 44 -14.08 16.92 -11.59
CA PRO A 44 -15.43 17.41 -11.85
C PRO A 44 -16.52 16.33 -11.82
N LYS A 45 -16.19 15.07 -12.12
CA LYS A 45 -17.10 13.92 -12.04
C LYS A 45 -17.50 13.61 -10.60
N SER A 46 -16.67 13.93 -9.62
CA SER A 46 -16.98 13.75 -8.20
C SER A 46 -18.18 14.60 -7.77
N LYS A 47 -18.44 15.73 -8.45
CA LYS A 47 -19.63 16.57 -8.24
C LYS A 47 -20.96 15.89 -8.62
N LYS A 48 -20.92 14.79 -9.38
CA LYS A 48 -22.11 14.00 -9.75
C LYS A 48 -22.45 12.94 -8.70
N ILE A 49 -21.56 12.69 -7.74
CA ILE A 49 -21.76 11.74 -6.65
C ILE A 49 -22.60 12.43 -5.56
N LYS A 50 -23.45 11.68 -4.88
CA LYS A 50 -24.16 12.19 -3.70
C LYS A 50 -23.17 12.70 -2.65
N PRO A 51 -23.37 13.90 -2.07
CA PRO A 51 -22.43 14.48 -1.10
C PRO A 51 -22.10 13.54 0.06
N GLU A 52 -23.11 12.89 0.65
CA GLU A 52 -22.96 11.91 1.75
C GLU A 52 -22.04 10.72 1.39
N THR A 53 -22.16 10.21 0.16
CA THR A 53 -21.34 9.10 -0.33
C THR A 53 -19.92 9.56 -0.61
N LEU A 54 -19.78 10.76 -1.18
CA LEU A 54 -18.48 11.36 -1.48
C LEU A 54 -17.68 11.62 -0.21
N GLU A 55 -18.31 12.24 0.80
CA GLU A 55 -17.70 12.49 2.11
C GLU A 55 -17.27 11.19 2.79
N ARG A 56 -18.12 10.16 2.76
CA ARG A 56 -17.77 8.85 3.31
C ARG A 56 -16.55 8.25 2.61
N TRP A 57 -16.52 8.25 1.28
CA TRP A 57 -15.39 7.72 0.52
C TRP A 57 -14.09 8.49 0.75
N ILE A 58 -14.18 9.82 0.89
CA ILE A 58 -13.02 10.66 1.23
C ILE A 58 -12.49 10.28 2.61
N LYS A 59 -13.38 10.14 3.60
CA LYS A 59 -13.01 9.74 4.96
C LYS A 59 -12.33 8.38 4.99
N GLU A 60 -12.97 7.36 4.41
CA GLU A 60 -12.42 6.00 4.33
C GLU A 60 -11.05 5.99 3.63
N THR A 61 -10.93 6.67 2.48
CA THR A 61 -9.66 6.72 1.73
C THR A 61 -8.55 7.43 2.53
N ARG A 62 -8.89 8.46 3.33
CA ARG A 62 -7.91 9.12 4.22
C ARG A 62 -7.45 8.20 5.36
N GLU A 63 -8.37 7.48 6.00
CA GLU A 63 -8.05 6.53 7.06
C GLU A 63 -7.17 5.38 6.53
N ASP A 64 -7.48 4.88 5.34
CA ASP A 64 -6.69 3.88 4.62
C ASP A 64 -5.25 4.37 4.33
N ILE A 65 -5.11 5.59 3.80
CA ILE A 65 -3.81 6.23 3.55
C ILE A 65 -3.03 6.38 4.86
N GLU A 66 -3.66 6.89 5.92
CA GLU A 66 -3.00 7.10 7.20
C GLU A 66 -2.52 5.78 7.80
N LYS A 67 -3.38 4.75 7.79
CA LYS A 67 -3.04 3.43 8.27
C LYS A 67 -1.83 2.86 7.53
N THR A 68 -1.82 2.92 6.20
CA THR A 68 -0.69 2.40 5.42
C THR A 68 0.58 3.23 5.58
N ARG A 69 0.48 4.56 5.72
CA ARG A 69 1.64 5.41 6.07
C ARG A 69 2.23 5.01 7.42
N ASN A 70 1.39 4.72 8.42
CA ASN A 70 1.84 4.23 9.72
C ASN A 70 2.53 2.87 9.60
N GLU A 71 1.97 1.94 8.82
CA GLU A 71 2.56 0.62 8.57
C GLU A 71 3.89 0.67 7.80
N LEU A 72 4.07 1.68 6.94
CA LEU A 72 5.31 1.92 6.20
C LEU A 72 6.37 2.71 6.97
N GLY A 73 6.02 3.24 8.16
CA GLY A 73 6.89 4.03 9.00
C GLY A 73 7.08 5.47 8.54
N TYR A 74 6.12 6.05 7.83
CA TYR A 74 6.15 7.45 7.36
C TYR A 74 5.61 8.47 8.38
N ARG A 75 5.54 8.12 9.68
CA ARG A 75 5.24 9.10 10.73
C ARG A 75 6.48 9.96 10.97
N ASP A 76 6.37 11.25 10.65
CA ASP A 76 7.18 12.32 11.24
C ASP A 76 6.59 12.75 12.59
#